data_AF-A0A3C0WWG6-F1
#
_entry.id   AF-A0A3C0WWG6-F1
#
_cell.length_a   1.000
_cell.length_b   1.000
_cell.length_c   1.000
_cell.angle_alpha   90.00
_cell.angle_beta   90.00
_cell.angle_gamma   90.00
#
_symmetry.space_group_name_H-M   'P 1'
#
loop_
_entity.id
_entity.type
_entity.pdbx_description
1 polymer ?
#
loop_
_entity_poly.entity_id
_entity_poly.type
_entity_poly.pdbx_seq_one_letter_code
_entity_poly.pdbx_strand_id
1 'polypeptide(L)'
;VTAICGTHTHVQTMDEKIIPGGTAYITDLGMTGVQDSVIGGSIELSLQRMITSVNIKVPPLEGEGCIKGCVIEFDPDTGAAVSIRRI
;
A
#
# COMPACT_ATOMS: atom_id res chain seq x y z
N VAL A 1 11.25 14.96 -10.16
CA VAL A 1 10.21 14.23 -9.38
C VAL A 1 10.94 13.52 -8.27
N THR A 2 10.58 13.77 -7.01
CA THR A 2 11.30 13.19 -5.87
C THR A 2 10.93 11.73 -5.63
N ALA A 3 9.66 11.38 -5.82
CA ALA A 3 9.16 10.02 -5.59
C ALA A 3 7.98 9.65 -6.49
N ILE A 4 7.87 8.35 -6.80
CA ILE A 4 6.73 7.71 -7.45
C ILE A 4 6.31 6.54 -6.58
N CYS A 5 5.19 6.68 -5.88
CA CYS A 5 4.67 5.66 -4.99
C CYS A 5 3.32 5.20 -5.51
N GLY A 6 3.21 3.93 -5.88
CA GLY A 6 1.92 3.36 -6.24
C GLY A 6 1.04 3.09 -5.03
N THR A 7 -0.25 2.93 -5.29
CA THR A 7 -1.31 2.60 -4.32
C THR A 7 -2.34 1.72 -5.05
N HIS A 8 -3.44 1.35 -4.38
CA HIS A 8 -4.64 0.62 -4.88
C HIS A 8 -4.69 -0.87 -4.51
N THR A 9 -3.59 -1.61 -4.58
CA THR A 9 -3.64 -3.08 -4.39
C THR A 9 -3.79 -3.49 -2.93
N HIS A 10 -3.58 -2.55 -1.99
CA HIS A 10 -3.66 -2.73 -0.54
C HIS A 10 -2.58 -3.67 0.04
N VAL A 11 -1.66 -4.17 -0.77
CA VAL A 11 -0.55 -5.04 -0.36
C VAL A 11 0.76 -4.30 -0.59
N GLN A 12 1.49 -4.01 0.49
CA GLN A 12 2.77 -3.32 0.39
C GLN A 12 3.81 -4.21 -0.30
N THR A 13 4.45 -3.68 -1.34
CA THR A 13 5.53 -4.39 -2.04
C THR A 13 6.88 -4.25 -1.31
N MET A 14 7.85 -5.09 -1.66
CA MET A 14 9.23 -5.05 -1.15
C MET A 14 10.20 -4.66 -2.28
N ASP A 15 9.79 -3.70 -3.12
CA ASP A 15 10.55 -3.25 -4.28
C ASP A 15 10.99 -1.79 -4.19
N GLU A 16 10.98 -1.24 -2.97
CA GLU A 16 11.42 0.12 -2.71
C GLU A 16 12.88 0.33 -3.13
N LYS A 17 13.13 1.35 -3.94
CA LYS A 17 14.47 1.67 -4.43
C LYS A 17 14.56 3.10 -4.91
N ILE A 18 15.78 3.59 -5.06
CA ILE A 18 16.06 4.82 -5.80
C ILE A 18 16.42 4.42 -7.24
N ILE A 19 15.66 4.91 -8.21
CA ILE A 19 15.88 4.63 -9.64
C ILE A 19 16.86 5.65 -10.26
N PRO A 20 17.47 5.35 -11.43
CA PRO A 20 18.31 6.31 -12.15
C PRO A 20 17.61 7.66 -12.31
N GLY A 21 18.35 8.76 -12.08
CA GLY A 21 17.78 10.11 -12.00
C GLY A 21 17.31 10.53 -10.61
N GLY A 22 17.54 9.71 -9.57
CA GLY A 22 17.37 10.11 -8.17
C GLY A 22 15.92 10.14 -7.68
N THR A 23 15.02 9.38 -8.32
CA THR A 23 13.62 9.29 -7.89
C THR A 23 13.44 8.08 -6.98
N ALA A 24 12.78 8.24 -5.82
CA ALA A 24 12.35 7.10 -5.01
C ALA A 24 11.16 6.39 -5.66
N TYR A 25 11.12 5.07 -5.61
CA TYR A 25 10.10 4.26 -6.26
C TYR A 25 9.64 3.12 -5.36
N ILE A 26 8.34 2.85 -5.33
CA ILE A 26 7.72 1.62 -4.81
C ILE A 26 6.44 1.31 -5.59
N THR A 27 6.22 0.04 -5.95
CA THR A 27 5.05 -0.37 -6.74
C THR A 27 3.74 -0.16 -5.99
N ASP A 28 3.67 -0.47 -4.69
CA ASP A 28 2.49 -0.17 -3.87
C ASP A 28 2.87 0.07 -2.41
N LEU A 29 2.38 1.18 -1.84
CA LEU A 29 2.57 1.51 -0.43
C LEU A 29 1.84 0.56 0.53
N GLY A 30 0.83 -0.16 0.04
CA GLY A 30 -0.09 -0.96 0.84
C GLY A 30 -1.26 -0.16 1.38
N MET A 31 -2.01 -0.77 2.29
CA MET A 31 -3.17 -0.17 2.95
C MET A 31 -2.86 0.17 4.41
N THR A 32 -3.32 1.34 4.85
CA THR A 32 -3.51 1.63 6.28
C THR A 32 -4.97 1.32 6.64
N GLY A 33 -5.19 0.30 7.48
CA GLY A 33 -6.52 -0.23 7.75
C GLY A 33 -6.47 -1.52 8.56
N VAL A 34 -7.58 -2.25 8.64
CA VAL A 34 -7.67 -3.49 9.44
C VAL A 34 -6.77 -4.57 8.87
N GLN A 35 -5.88 -5.12 9.70
CA GLN A 35 -4.85 -6.07 9.28
C GLN A 35 -5.44 -7.41 8.84
N ASP A 36 -6.29 -8.02 9.66
CA ASP A 36 -6.91 -9.31 9.38
C ASP A 36 -8.19 -9.13 8.56
N SER A 37 -8.01 -8.76 7.29
CA SER A 37 -9.10 -8.48 6.36
C SER A 37 -8.76 -8.92 4.93
N VAL A 38 -9.75 -8.93 4.04
CA VAL A 38 -9.52 -9.05 2.59
C VAL A 38 -9.60 -7.65 2.00
N ILE A 39 -8.44 -7.03 1.75
CA ILE A 39 -8.35 -5.69 1.13
C ILE A 39 -9.14 -4.64 1.96
N GLY A 40 -9.22 -4.80 3.28
CA GLY A 40 -9.96 -3.92 4.20
C GLY A 40 -11.43 -4.31 4.46
N GLY A 41 -11.93 -5.35 3.77
CA GLY A 41 -13.30 -5.84 3.89
C GLY A 41 -13.43 -7.15 4.67
N SER A 42 -14.68 -7.49 4.99
CA SER A 42 -15.04 -8.76 5.65
C SER A 42 -14.46 -9.98 4.92
N ILE A 43 -13.73 -10.83 5.64
CA ILE A 43 -13.18 -12.09 5.13
C ILE A 43 -14.31 -13.00 4.66
N GLU A 44 -15.31 -13.23 5.51
CA GLU A 44 -16.43 -14.14 5.23
C GLU A 44 -17.26 -13.71 4.01
N LEU A 45 -17.64 -12.43 3.93
CA LEU A 45 -18.43 -11.93 2.80
C LEU A 45 -17.61 -11.88 1.50
N SER A 46 -16.31 -11.61 1.59
CA SER A 46 -15.42 -11.66 0.42
C SER A 46 -15.29 -13.09 -0.13
N LEU A 47 -15.11 -14.07 0.76
CA LEU A 47 -15.06 -15.48 0.39
C LEU A 47 -16.39 -15.95 -0.20
N GLN A 48 -17.51 -15.63 0.44
CA GLN A 48 -18.83 -15.97 -0.06
C GLN A 48 -19.07 -15.39 -1.46
N ARG A 49 -18.70 -14.13 -1.69
CA ARG A 49 -18.79 -13.48 -3.02
C ARG A 49 -17.99 -14.24 -4.07
N MET A 50 -16.75 -14.62 -3.75
CA MET A 50 -15.87 -15.34 -4.66
C MET A 50 -16.38 -16.75 -4.99
N ILE A 51 -16.83 -17.50 -3.97
CA ILE A 51 -17.30 -18.89 -4.13
C ILE A 51 -18.62 -18.94 -4.89
N THR A 52 -19.57 -18.07 -4.53
CA THR A 52 -20.92 -18.10 -5.11
C THR A 52 -21.04 -17.35 -6.43
N SER A 53 -20.06 -16.49 -6.75
CA SER A 53 -20.12 -15.54 -7.89
C SER A 53 -21.35 -14.62 -7.88
N VAL A 54 -22.02 -14.50 -6.72
CA VAL A 54 -23.14 -13.58 -6.52
C VAL A 54 -22.59 -12.23 -6.08
N ASN A 55 -23.18 -11.14 -6.57
CA ASN A 55 -22.82 -9.80 -6.12
C ASN A 55 -23.23 -9.58 -4.66
N ILE A 56 -22.26 -9.54 -3.76
CA ILE A 56 -22.44 -9.30 -2.32
C ILE A 56 -21.69 -8.02 -1.95
N LYS A 57 -22.37 -7.13 -1.22
CA LYS A 57 -21.74 -5.93 -0.65
C LYS A 57 -20.82 -6.35 0.49
N VAL A 58 -19.54 -6.01 0.39
CA VAL A 58 -18.54 -6.25 1.44
C VAL A 58 -18.31 -4.93 2.18
N PRO A 59 -18.78 -4.77 3.44
CA PRO A 59 -18.54 -3.57 4.21
C PRO A 59 -17.09 -3.50 4.70
N PRO A 60 -16.61 -2.30 5.06
CA PRO A 60 -15.38 -2.14 5.84
C PRO A 60 -15.47 -2.90 7.17
N LEU A 61 -14.34 -3.36 7.68
CA LEU A 61 -14.24 -3.97 9.00
C LEU A 61 -13.76 -2.97 10.05
N GLU A 62 -14.12 -3.25 11.30
CA GLU A 62 -13.44 -2.71 12.49
C GLU A 62 -12.53 -3.81 13.06
N GLY A 63 -11.39 -3.42 13.64
CA GLY A 63 -10.42 -4.37 14.18
C GLY A 63 -9.05 -3.74 14.42
N GLU A 64 -8.05 -4.58 14.67
CA GLU A 64 -6.66 -4.14 14.80
C GLU A 64 -6.17 -3.52 13.49
N GLY A 65 -5.82 -2.24 13.56
CA GLY A 65 -5.33 -1.47 12.43
C GLY A 65 -3.82 -1.63 12.25
N CYS A 66 -3.36 -1.66 11.01
CA CYS A 66 -1.98 -1.51 10.64
C CYS A 66 -1.76 -0.23 9.83
N ILE A 67 -0.54 0.31 9.90
CA ILE A 67 -0.10 1.43 9.06
C ILE A 67 0.87 0.89 8.03
N LYS A 68 0.69 1.32 6.79
CA LYS A 68 1.61 1.03 5.69
C LYS A 68 1.97 2.31 4.95
N GLY A 69 3.26 2.46 4.68
CA GLY A 69 3.78 3.61 3.95
C GLY A 69 5.29 3.52 3.76
N CYS A 70 5.91 4.65 3.42
CA CYS A 70 7.37 4.76 3.36
C CYS A 70 7.84 6.12 3.87
N VAL A 71 9.04 6.14 4.45
CA VAL A 71 9.80 7.34 4.76
C VAL A 71 10.77 7.57 3.61
N ILE A 72 10.75 8.77 3.04
CA ILE A 72 11.64 9.19 1.96
C ILE A 72 12.40 10.42 2.43
N GLU A 73 13.72 10.35 2.39
CA GLU A 73 14.60 11.51 2.59
C GLU A 73 15.05 12.00 1.23
N PHE A 74 15.16 13.32 1.05
CA PHE A 74 15.57 13.92 -0.21
C PHE A 74 16.41 15.17 0.04
N ASP A 75 17.26 15.49 -0.94
CA ASP A 75 18.03 16.73 -0.98
C ASP A 75 17.12 17.89 -1.40
N PRO A 76 16.97 18.95 -0.57
CA PRO A 76 16.10 20.08 -0.86
C PRO A 76 16.55 20.95 -2.04
N ASP A 77 17.85 20.96 -2.36
CA ASP A 77 18.40 21.78 -3.44
C ASP A 77 18.20 21.11 -4.80
N THR A 78 18.38 19.78 -4.86
CA THR A 78 18.27 19.01 -6.12
C THR A 78 16.93 18.30 -6.29
N GLY A 79 16.18 18.11 -5.21
CA GLY A 79 14.95 17.30 -5.17
C GLY A 79 15.18 15.80 -5.31
N ALA A 80 16.43 15.34 -5.33
CA ALA A 80 16.80 13.93 -5.47
C ALA A 80 16.59 13.17 -4.16
N ALA A 81 15.97 11.98 -4.23
CA ALA A 81 15.84 11.09 -3.09
C ALA A 81 17.20 10.54 -2.64
N VAL A 82 17.43 10.55 -1.33
CA VAL A 82 18.62 10.05 -0.64
C VAL A 82 18.36 8.67 -0.05
N SER A 83 17.15 8.44 0.45
CA SER A 83 16.75 7.15 1.02
C SER A 83 15.25 6.90 0.84
N ILE A 84 14.86 5.63 0.82
CA ILE A 84 13.47 5.17 0.93
C ILE A 84 13.42 3.95 1.85
N ARG A 85 12.51 3.95 2.82
CA ARG A 85 12.31 2.85 3.77
C ARG A 85 10.83 2.62 4.05
N ARG A 86 10.36 1.38 3.92
CA ARG A 86 8.98 1.00 4.25
C ARG A 86 8.68 1.07 5.75
N ILE A 87 7.41 1.31 6.06
CA ILE A 87 6.76 1.25 7.38
C ILE A 87 5.63 0.23 7.30
#